data_AF-A0A954UBK7-F1
#
_entry.id   AF-A0A954UBK7-F1
#
_cell.length_a   1.000
_cell.length_b   1.000
_cell.length_c   1.000
_cell.angle_alpha   90.00
_cell.angle_beta   90.00
_cell.angle_gamma   90.00
#
_symmetry.space_group_name_H-M   'P 1'
#
loop_
_entity.id
_entity.type
_entity.pdbx_description
1 polymer ?
#
loop_
_entity_poly.entity_id
_entity_poly.type
_entity_poly.pdbx_seq_one_letter_code
_entity_poly.pdbx_strand_id
1 'polypeptide(L)' 'MSVNEVLVDAEERMEKAVSVLTHALGGIRTGRANPGLVDSVRVEAYGSQSPLKQLASVTAPEP' A
#
# COMPACT_ATOMS: atom_id res chain seq x y z
N MET A 1 -9.21 31.55 8.55
CA MET A 1 -9.05 30.18 9.09
C MET A 1 -9.49 30.19 10.53
N SER A 2 -10.65 29.60 10.82
CA SER A 2 -11.07 29.36 12.20
C SER A 2 -10.15 28.30 12.85
N VAL A 3 -10.02 28.30 14.18
CA VAL A 3 -9.19 27.30 14.87
C VAL A 3 -9.62 25.86 14.53
N ASN A 4 -10.92 25.65 14.32
CA ASN A 4 -11.47 24.35 13.93
C ASN A 4 -11.01 23.92 12.53
N GLU A 5 -10.94 24.84 11.55
CA GLU A 5 -10.44 24.53 10.21
C GLU A 5 -8.96 24.11 10.23
N VAL A 6 -8.15 24.73 11.10
CA VAL A 6 -6.73 24.37 11.26
C VAL A 6 -6.59 22.98 11.88
N LEU A 7 -7.44 22.63 12.84
CA LEU A 7 -7.44 21.30 13.46
C LEU A 7 -7.82 20.20 12.45
N VAL A 8 -8.83 20.44 11.61
CA VAL A 8 -9.26 19.50 10.56
C VAL A 8 -8.16 19.31 9.50
N ASP A 9 -7.54 20.39 9.01
CA ASP A 9 -6.42 20.28 8.05
C ASP A 9 -5.23 19.53 8.66
N ALA A 10 -4.93 19.76 9.94
CA ALA A 10 -3.87 19.04 10.63
C ALA A 10 -4.17 17.54 10.75
N GLU A 11 -5.42 17.18 11.07
CA GLU A 11 -5.87 15.78 11.16
C GLU A 11 -5.75 15.07 9.81
N GLU A 12 -6.28 15.66 8.73
CA GLU A 12 -6.19 15.09 7.37
C GLU A 12 -4.73 14.87 6.94
N ARG A 13 -3.84 15.82 7.27
CA ARG A 13 -2.40 15.70 6.96
C ARG A 13 -1.73 14.59 7.77
N MET A 14 -2.10 14.43 9.04
CA MET A 14 -1.59 13.34 9.88
C MET A 14 -2.06 11.98 9.37
N GLU A 15 -3.35 11.83 9.04
CA GLU A 15 -3.88 10.59 8.47
C GLU A 15 -3.17 10.22 7.16
N LYS A 16 -2.94 11.21 6.29
CA LYS A 16 -2.20 11.01 5.05
C LYS A 16 -0.77 10.53 5.31
N ALA A 17 -0.08 11.11 6.30
CA ALA A 17 1.26 10.69 6.67
C ALA A 17 1.29 9.24 7.20
N VAL A 18 0.31 8.86 8.03
CA VAL A 18 0.17 7.48 8.53
C VAL A 18 -0.12 6.50 7.39
N SER A 19 -0.98 6.88 6.44
CA SER A 19 -1.27 6.07 5.25
C SER A 19 -0.02 5.83 4.41
N VAL A 20 0.78 6.87 4.14
CA VAL A 20 2.04 6.75 3.41
C VAL A 20 3.03 5.85 4.15
N LEU A 21 3.16 6.01 5.47
CA LEU A 21 4.02 5.16 6.29
C LEU A 21 3.62 3.69 6.20
N THR A 22 2.32 3.40 6.32
CA THR A 22 1.78 2.03 6.26
C THR A 22 2.06 1.40 4.90
N HIS A 23 1.90 2.17 3.82
CA HIS A 23 2.19 1.71 2.47
C HIS A 23 3.67 1.42 2.27
N ALA A 24 4.55 2.30 2.77
CA ALA A 24 6.00 2.11 2.72
C ALA A 24 6.44 0.86 3.50
N LEU A 25 5.88 0.65 4.71
CA LEU A 25 6.19 -0.52 5.53
C LEU A 25 5.72 -1.83 4.89
N GLY A 26 4.59 -1.83 4.18
CA GLY A 26 4.08 -3.01 3.47
C GLY A 26 4.99 -3.51 2.35
N GLY A 27 5.77 -2.62 1.73
CA GLY A 27 6.74 -2.96 0.68
C GLY A 27 8.14 -3.34 1.20
N ILE A 28 8.41 -3.21 2.50
CA ILE A 28 9.72 -3.53 3.07
C ILE A 28 9.83 -5.05 3.24
N ARG A 29 10.94 -5.61 2.74
CA ARG A 29 11.31 -7.03 2.95
C ARG A 29 11.71 -7.23 4.42
N THR A 30 10.76 -7.68 5.24
CA THR A 30 10.97 -7.97 6.66
C THR A 30 11.50 -9.38 6.93
N GLY A 31 11.80 -10.16 5.89
CA GLY A 31 12.30 -11.55 6.00
C GLY A 31 11.22 -12.59 6.33
N ARG A 32 9.99 -12.16 6.62
CA ARG A 32 8.78 -13.00 6.74
C ARG A 32 8.00 -12.97 5.43
N ALA A 33 7.24 -14.03 5.14
CA ALA A 33 6.46 -14.10 3.91
C ALA A 33 5.31 -13.08 3.95
N ASN A 34 5.50 -11.92 3.32
CA ASN A 34 4.46 -10.89 3.16
C ASN A 34 3.91 -10.90 1.72
N PRO A 35 2.63 -11.28 1.51
CA PRO A 35 1.99 -11.23 0.20
C PRO A 35 1.98 -9.83 -0.43
N GLY A 36 2.06 -8.76 0.38
CA GLY A 36 2.13 -7.38 -0.10
C GLY A 36 3.40 -7.05 -0.89
N LEU A 37 4.44 -7.90 -0.84
CA LEU A 37 5.67 -7.68 -1.59
C LEU A 37 5.48 -7.80 -3.11
N VAL A 38 4.51 -8.62 -3.55
CA VAL A 38 4.23 -8.86 -4.97
C VAL A 38 3.14 -7.94 -5.53
N ASP A 39 2.53 -7.08 -4.70
CA ASP A 39 1.53 -6.10 -5.13
C ASP A 39 2.13 -5.03 -6.08
N SER A 40 3.44 -4.75 -6.00
CA SER A 40 4.11 -3.82 -6.92
C SER A 40 4.52 -4.45 -8.25
N VAL A 41 4.34 -5.76 -8.43
CA VAL A 41 4.74 -6.47 -9.66
C VAL A 41 3.69 -6.25 -10.74
N ARG A 42 4.13 -5.66 -11.85
CA ARG A 42 3.33 -5.54 -13.07
C ARG A 42 3.62 -6.74 -13.96
N VAL A 43 2.56 -7.39 -14.43
CA VAL A 43 2.65 -8.52 -15.35
C VAL A 43 2.03 -8.11 -16.67
N GLU A 44 2.67 -8.51 -17.76
CA GLU A 44 2.13 -8.32 -19.09
C GLU A 44 1.05 -9.38 -19.33
N ALA A 45 -0.21 -8.91 -19.38
CA ALA A 45 -1.36 -9.73 -19.70
C ALA A 45 -2.05 -9.16 -20.92
N TYR A 46 -2.21 -10.00 -21.95
CA TYR A 46 -2.90 -9.64 -23.21
C TYR A 46 -2.37 -8.33 -23.85
N GLY A 47 -1.05 -8.10 -23.81
CA GLY A 47 -0.41 -6.90 -24.39
C GLY A 47 -0.52 -5.63 -23.54
N SER A 48 -0.98 -5.72 -22.29
CA SER A 48 -1.07 -4.59 -21.35
C SER A 48 -0.39 -4.91 -20.02
N GLN A 49 0.28 -3.92 -19.42
CA GLN A 49 0.87 -4.07 -18.09
C GLN A 49 -0.20 -3.91 -17.01
N SER A 50 -0.66 -5.03 -16.47
CA SER A 50 -1.66 -5.09 -15.41
C SER A 50 -1.02 -5.44 -14.06
N PRO A 51 -1.53 -4.91 -12.93
CA PRO A 51 -1.04 -5.31 -11.60
C PRO A 51 -1.30 -6.81 -11.35
N LEU A 52 -0.31 -7.54 -10.84
CA LEU A 52 -0.43 -8.98 -10.55
C LEU A 52 -1.63 -9.31 -9.65
N LYS A 53 -1.95 -8.43 -8.69
CA LYS A 53 -3.08 -8.57 -7.75
C LYS A 53 -4.45 -8.73 -8.42
N GLN A 54 -4.62 -8.17 -9.61
CA GLN A 54 -5.88 -8.28 -10.37
C GLN A 54 -5.99 -9.59 -11.15
N LEU A 55 -4.86 -10.28 -11.35
CA LEU A 55 -4.75 -11.50 -12.14
C LEU A 55 -4.61 -12.75 -11.27
N ALA A 56 -4.03 -12.62 -10.07
CA ALA A 56 -3.76 -13.73 -9.17
C ALA A 56 -3.94 -13.32 -7.70
N SER A 57 -4.40 -14.27 -6.88
CA SER A 57 -4.40 -14.14 -5.41
C SER A 57 -3.12 -14.75 -4.86
N VAL A 58 -2.32 -13.95 -4.16
CA VAL A 58 -1.12 -14.43 -3.47
C VAL A 58 -1.41 -14.54 -1.99
N THR A 59 -1.26 -15.74 -1.45
CA THR A 59 -1.36 -16.02 -0.02
C THR A 59 -0.01 -16.54 0.49
N ALA A 60 0.32 -16.22 1.75
CA ALA A 60 1.45 -16.81 2.46
C ALA A 60 0.86 -17.84 3.45
N PRO A 61 0.90 -19.14 3.15
CA PRO A 61 0.26 -20.17 3.98
C PRO A 61 0.95 -20.36 5.34
N GLU A 62 2.25 -20.08 5.43
CA GLU A 62 3.07 -20.15 6.64
C GLU A 62 3.96 -18.89 6.77
N PRO A 63 4.28 -18.43 8.00
CA PRO A 63 4.94 -17.15 8.29
C PRO A 63 6.39 -17.00 7.84
#